data_AF-A0A9D5ESN1-F1
#
_entry.id   AF-A0A9D5ESN1-F1
#
_cell.length_a   1.000
_cell.length_b   1.000
_cell.length_c   1.000
_cell.angle_alpha   90.00
_cell.angle_beta   90.00
_cell.angle_gamma   90.00
#
_symmetry.space_group_name_H-M   'P 1'
#
loop_
_entity.id
_entity.type
_entity.pdbx_description
1 polymer ?
#
loop_
_entity_poly.entity_id
_entity_poly.type
_entity_poly.pdbx_seq_one_letter_code
_entity_poly.pdbx_strand_id
1 'polypeptide(L)'
;MVSFYVPRQPYKPDVQVVVRWRNGHASHQEIAALRQLLTELRDRPIAEVFHEARAMPEWVLAICNPGDAQRLRDRAERMGLVAVVEPVVVPHLIDG
;
A
#
# COMPACT_ATOMS: atom_id res chain seq x y z
N MET A 1 4.04 37.01 -24.97
CA MET A 1 4.14 35.54 -24.93
C MET A 1 4.57 35.16 -23.52
N VAL A 2 3.64 34.73 -22.67
CA VAL A 2 3.95 34.41 -21.26
C VAL A 2 4.33 32.94 -21.20
N SER A 3 5.63 32.66 -21.08
CA SER A 3 6.12 31.32 -20.80
C SER A 3 5.81 30.99 -19.34
N PHE A 4 4.85 30.10 -19.11
CA PHE A 4 4.66 29.49 -17.80
C PHE A 4 5.82 28.53 -17.56
N TYR A 5 6.75 28.94 -16.71
CA TYR A 5 7.74 28.02 -16.13
C TYR A 5 6.95 27.11 -15.19
N VAL A 6 6.56 25.93 -15.66
CA VAL A 6 6.06 24.86 -14.77
C VAL A 6 7.31 24.34 -14.06
N PRO A 7 7.53 24.61 -12.76
CA PRO A 7 8.65 24.01 -12.07
C PRO A 7 8.46 22.50 -12.16
N ARG A 8 9.43 21.79 -12.77
CA ARG A 8 9.53 20.34 -12.64
C ARG A 8 9.56 20.06 -11.14
N GLN A 9 8.47 19.52 -10.60
CA GLN A 9 8.44 19.09 -9.21
C GLN A 9 9.64 18.18 -8.98
N PRO A 10 10.35 18.32 -7.84
CA PRO A 10 11.44 17.41 -7.52
C PRO A 10 10.88 15.98 -7.54
N TYR A 11 11.46 15.13 -8.39
CA TYR A 11 11.14 13.71 -8.44
C TYR A 11 11.35 13.14 -7.05
N LYS A 12 10.26 12.90 -6.32
CA LYS A 12 10.32 12.21 -5.03
C LYS A 12 10.37 10.72 -5.35
N PRO A 13 11.28 9.95 -4.73
CA PRO A 13 11.33 8.51 -4.94
C PRO A 13 9.99 7.90 -4.54
N ASP A 14 9.58 6.87 -5.28
CA ASP A 14 8.40 6.11 -4.94
C ASP A 14 8.58 5.43 -3.57
N VAL A 15 7.50 5.45 -2.80
CA VAL A 15 7.39 4.78 -1.51
C VAL A 15 6.28 3.74 -1.60
N GLN A 16 6.34 2.72 -0.76
CA GLN A 16 5.28 1.73 -0.66
C GLN A 16 4.44 1.96 0.60
N VAL A 17 3.15 1.69 0.47
CA VAL A 17 2.22 1.62 1.59
C VAL A 17 1.93 0.16 1.87
N VAL A 18 2.28 -0.31 3.06
CA VAL A 18 2.07 -1.70 3.48
C VAL A 18 1.12 -1.77 4.65
N VAL A 19 0.25 -2.78 4.66
CA VAL A 19 -0.57 -3.13 5.82
C VAL A 19 0.13 -4.22 6.59
N ARG A 20 0.40 -3.98 7.86
CA ARG A 20 0.92 -4.99 8.79
C ARG A 20 -0.22 -5.54 9.63
N TRP A 21 -0.29 -6.86 9.77
CA TRP A 21 -1.33 -7.48 10.58
C TRP A 21 -1.02 -7.30 12.06
N ARG A 22 -2.00 -6.86 12.86
CA ARG A 22 -1.78 -6.61 14.30
C ARG A 22 -1.26 -7.83 15.06
N ASN A 23 -1.77 -9.01 14.71
CA ASN A 23 -1.45 -10.26 15.39
C ASN A 23 -0.45 -11.12 14.58
N GLY A 24 0.27 -10.51 13.64
CA GLY A 24 1.16 -11.22 12.71
C GLY A 24 0.45 -12.04 11.63
N HIS A 25 -0.88 -12.10 11.67
CA HIS A 25 -1.73 -12.74 10.66
C HIS A 25 -3.01 -11.94 10.47
N ALA A 26 -3.54 -11.94 9.25
CA ALA A 26 -4.74 -11.18 8.94
C ALA A 26 -5.97 -11.71 9.68
N SER A 27 -6.68 -10.81 10.37
CA SER A 27 -7.99 -11.08 10.95
C SER A 27 -9.12 -10.88 9.94
N HIS A 28 -10.29 -11.46 10.19
CA HIS A 28 -11.47 -11.27 9.35
C HIS A 28 -11.84 -9.78 9.17
N GLN A 29 -11.71 -8.98 10.24
CA GLN A 29 -12.00 -7.55 10.19
C GLN A 29 -11.00 -6.79 9.31
N GLU A 30 -9.71 -7.12 9.40
CA GLU A 30 -8.67 -6.52 8.56
C GLU A 30 -8.88 -6.91 7.09
N ILE A 31 -9.28 -8.15 6.80
CA ILE A 31 -9.59 -8.59 5.43
C ILE A 31 -10.83 -7.88 4.88
N ALA A 32 -11.87 -7.71 5.70
CA ALA A 32 -13.05 -6.95 5.29
C ALA A 32 -12.70 -5.49 4.98
N ALA A 33 -11.88 -4.85 5.82
CA ALA A 33 -11.39 -3.49 5.59
C ALA A 33 -10.52 -3.40 4.31
N LEU A 34 -9.63 -4.37 4.10
CA LEU A 34 -8.78 -4.45 2.92
C LEU A 34 -9.61 -4.54 1.62
N ARG A 35 -10.65 -5.38 1.60
CA ARG A 35 -11.57 -5.53 0.45
C ARG A 35 -12.46 -4.31 0.19
N GLN A 36 -12.74 -3.52 1.24
CA GLN A 36 -13.43 -2.25 1.06
C GLN A 36 -12.50 -1.19 0.45
N LEU A 37 -11.21 -1.23 0.82
CA LEU A 37 -10.19 -0.30 0.36
C LEU A 37 -9.76 -0.57 -1.09
N LEU A 38 -9.51 -1.83 -1.43
CA LEU A 38 -9.03 -2.30 -2.72
C LEU A 38 -10.16 -2.94 -3.52
N THR A 39 -10.62 -2.25 -4.56
CA THR A 39 -11.76 -2.69 -5.38
C THR A 39 -11.47 -4.03 -6.07
N GLU A 40 -10.22 -4.26 -6.46
CA GLU A 40 -9.74 -5.51 -7.05
C GLU A 40 -9.88 -6.73 -6.14
N LEU A 41 -9.91 -6.53 -4.81
CA LEU A 41 -10.13 -7.60 -3.84
C LEU A 41 -11.60 -7.76 -3.47
N ARG A 42 -12.45 -6.79 -3.84
CA ARG A 42 -13.88 -6.84 -3.55
C ARG A 42 -14.56 -7.98 -4.27
N ASP A 43 -14.23 -8.18 -5.54
CA ASP A 43 -14.88 -9.19 -6.39
C ASP A 43 -14.24 -10.59 -6.26
N ARG A 44 -13.09 -10.68 -5.58
CA ARG A 44 -12.43 -11.97 -5.30
C ARG A 44 -13.17 -12.75 -4.21
N PRO A 45 -13.19 -14.10 -4.29
CA PRO A 45 -13.68 -14.95 -3.21
C PRO A 45 -12.96 -14.63 -1.89
N ILE A 46 -13.72 -14.44 -0.81
CA ILE A 46 -13.15 -14.05 0.49
C ILE A 46 -12.13 -15.06 1.00
N ALA A 47 -12.35 -16.35 0.73
CA ALA A 47 -11.46 -17.44 1.15
C ALA A 47 -10.08 -17.33 0.48
N GLU A 48 -10.01 -16.92 -0.79
CA GLU A 48 -8.74 -16.73 -1.51
C GLU A 48 -7.96 -15.55 -0.95
N VAL A 49 -8.63 -14.41 -0.74
CA VAL A 49 -7.99 -13.22 -0.14
C VAL A 49 -7.48 -13.54 1.26
N PHE A 50 -8.25 -14.30 2.04
CA PHE A 50 -7.86 -14.72 3.38
C PHE A 50 -6.67 -15.68 3.36
N HIS A 51 -6.62 -16.59 2.38
CA HIS A 51 -5.50 -17.52 2.21
C HIS A 51 -4.21 -16.79 1.84
N GLU A 52 -4.24 -15.89 0.85
CA GLU A 52 -3.09 -15.04 0.47
C GLU A 52 -2.61 -14.19 1.65
N ALA A 53 -3.53 -13.51 2.33
CA ALA A 53 -3.18 -12.60 3.41
C ALA A 53 -2.63 -13.33 4.65
N ARG A 54 -2.95 -14.61 4.84
CA ARG A 54 -2.31 -15.45 5.87
C ARG A 54 -0.93 -15.95 5.47
N ALA A 55 -0.65 -16.07 4.16
CA ALA A 55 0.64 -16.49 3.66
C ALA A 55 1.70 -15.37 3.73
N MET A 56 1.26 -14.12 3.95
CA MET A 56 2.14 -12.95 3.97
C MET A 56 2.06 -12.24 5.33
N PRO A 57 3.20 -11.81 5.92
CA PRO A 57 3.20 -11.06 7.18
C PRO A 57 2.65 -9.63 7.02
N GLU A 58 2.62 -9.13 5.79
CA GLU A 58 2.13 -7.81 5.42
C GLU A 58 1.54 -7.82 4.00
N TRP A 59 0.78 -6.79 3.67
CA TRP A 59 0.14 -6.62 2.37
C TRP A 59 0.49 -5.28 1.75
N VAL A 60 1.11 -5.29 0.57
CA VAL A 60 1.41 -4.05 -0.17
C VAL A 60 0.13 -3.50 -0.80
N LEU A 61 -0.27 -2.29 -0.40
CA LEU A 61 -1.44 -1.61 -0.96
C LEU A 61 -1.13 -0.93 -2.28
N ALA A 62 -0.01 -0.20 -2.34
CA ALA A 62 0.43 0.52 -3.53
C ALA A 62 1.89 0.96 -3.40
N ILE A 63 2.54 1.14 -4.55
CA ILE A 63 3.78 1.90 -4.71
C ILE A 63 3.41 3.22 -5.39
N CYS A 64 3.70 4.34 -4.76
CA CYS A 64 3.30 5.66 -5.26
C CYS A 64 4.18 6.78 -4.69
N ASN A 65 3.99 8.00 -5.17
CA ASN A 65 4.68 9.16 -4.63
C ASN A 65 4.30 9.40 -3.14
N PRO A 66 5.15 10.06 -2.35
CA PRO A 66 4.91 10.24 -0.91
C PRO A 66 3.61 10.98 -0.55
N GLY A 67 3.12 11.86 -1.43
CA GLY A 67 1.88 12.60 -1.20
C GLY A 67 0.65 11.69 -1.28
N ASP A 68 0.60 10.82 -2.28
CA ASP A 68 -0.43 9.80 -2.42
C ASP A 68 -0.31 8.71 -1.35
N ALA A 69 0.91 8.29 -1.03
CA ALA A 69 1.17 7.30 0.00
C ALA A 69 0.62 7.71 1.36
N GLN A 70 0.81 8.99 1.73
CA GLN A 70 0.29 9.55 2.97
C GLN A 70 -1.25 9.54 2.99
N ARG A 71 -1.90 9.95 1.89
CA ARG A 71 -3.36 9.90 1.75
C ARG A 71 -3.91 8.48 1.84
N LEU A 72 -3.21 7.52 1.24
CA LEU A 72 -3.59 6.11 1.27
C LEU A 72 -3.42 5.51 2.66
N ARG A 73 -2.33 5.83 3.37
CA ARG A 73 -2.11 5.45 4.78
C ARG A 73 -3.25 5.94 5.66
N ASP A 74 -3.56 7.24 5.61
CA ASP A 74 -4.60 7.85 6.43
C ASP A 74 -6.00 7.28 6.12
N ARG A 75 -6.24 6.83 4.88
CA ARG A 75 -7.46 6.13 4.51
C ARG A 75 -7.50 4.72 5.08
N ALA A 76 -6.41 3.96 4.97
CA ALA A 76 -6.31 2.60 5.50
C ALA A 76 -6.47 2.58 7.04
N GLU A 77 -5.83 3.53 7.74
CA GLU A 77 -5.92 3.66 9.19
C GLU A 77 -7.36 3.95 9.67
N ARG A 78 -8.08 4.85 8.96
CA ARG A 78 -9.50 5.11 9.24
C ARG A 78 -10.41 3.90 9.09
N MET A 79 -9.99 2.91 8.29
CA MET A 79 -10.69 1.65 8.10
C MET A 79 -10.26 0.57 9.10
N GLY A 80 -9.38 0.91 10.05
CA GLY A 80 -8.89 0.00 11.06
C GLY A 80 -7.79 -0.94 10.56
N LEU A 81 -7.02 -0.54 9.55
CA LEU A 81 -5.78 -1.23 9.14
C LEU A 81 -4.57 -0.56 9.79
N VAL A 82 -3.51 -1.32 10.06
CA VAL A 82 -2.22 -0.75 10.48
C VAL A 82 -1.37 -0.55 9.22
N ALA A 83 -1.37 0.67 8.69
CA ALA A 83 -0.66 1.01 7.47
C ALA A 83 0.65 1.73 7.76
N VAL A 84 1.71 1.40 7.03
CA VAL A 84 3.05 1.98 7.16
C VAL A 84 3.49 2.46 5.78
N VAL A 85 4.10 3.65 5.73
CA VAL A 85 4.77 4.16 4.52
C VAL A 85 6.25 3.92 4.68
N GLU A 86 6.86 3.22 3.74
CA GLU A 86 8.27 2.89 3.76
C GLU A 86 8.90 3.07 2.37
N PRO A 87 10.20 3.37 2.29
CA PRO A 87 10.89 3.48 1.01
C PRO A 87 10.81 2.15 0.26
N VAL A 88 10.62 2.20 -1.06
CA VAL A 88 10.74 0.99 -1.89
C VAL A 88 12.20 0.55 -1.86
N VAL A 89 12.48 -0.55 -1.17
CA VAL A 89 13.77 -1.22 -1.28
C VAL A 89 13.71 -2.05 -2.56
N VAL A 90 14.10 -1.45 -3.69
CA VAL A 90 14.42 -2.25 -4.87
C VAL A 90 15.66 -3.04 -4.48
N PRO A 91 15.61 -4.38 -4.36
CA PRO A 91 16.81 -5.15 -4.16
C PRO A 91 17.72 -4.79 -5.33
N HIS A 92 18.77 -4.02 -5.05
CA HIS A 92 19.82 -3.79 -6.03
C HIS A 92 20.29 -5.18 -6.40
N LEU A 93 20.19 -5.50 -7.69
CA LEU A 93 20.93 -6.61 -8.29
C LEU A 93 22.35 -6.53 -7.73
N ILE A 94 22.64 -7.43 -6.80
CA ILE A 94 24.01 -7.71 -6.40
C ILE A 94 24.58 -8.48 -7.59
N ASP A 95 25.37 -7.75 -8.38
CA ASP A 95 26.32 -8.12 -9.43
C ASP A 95 26.20 -9.48 -10.17
N GLY A 96 26.28 -9.36 -11.49
CA GLY A 96 26.69 -10.39 -12.44
C GLY A 96 27.10 -9.76 -13.76
#